data_AF-Q66U11-F1
#
_entry.id   AF-Q66U11-F1
#
_cell.length_a   1.000
_cell.length_b   1.000
_cell.length_c   1.000
_cell.angle_alpha   90.00
_cell.angle_beta   90.00
_cell.angle_gamma   90.00
#
_symmetry.space_group_name_H-M   'P 1'
#
loop_
_entity.id
_entity.type
_entity.pdbx_description
1 polymer ?
#
loop_
_entity_poly.entity_id
_entity_poly.type
_entity_poly.pdbx_seq_one_letter_code
_entity_poly.pdbx_strand_id
1 'polypeptide(L)'
;MKNILIYMSILCLLSYPVVAGPAASSICYAGCAAVVVACFAAAGFTFGTVPGAQIAAVPALASCNAAFATCEAACMAAFFLPTP
;
A
#
# COMPACT_ATOMS: atom_id res chain seq x y z
N MET A 1 -27.16 15.58 -35.81
CA MET A 1 -27.50 14.47 -34.90
C MET A 1 -26.57 13.26 -35.05
N LYS A 2 -26.30 12.76 -36.27
CA LYS A 2 -25.42 11.60 -36.48
C LYS A 2 -23.99 11.78 -35.91
N ASN A 3 -23.42 12.97 -36.07
CA ASN A 3 -22.06 13.26 -35.58
C ASN A 3 -22.01 13.32 -34.05
N ILE A 4 -23.09 13.76 -33.39
CA ILE A 4 -23.16 13.85 -31.92
C ILE A 4 -23.18 12.46 -31.29
N LEU A 5 -23.88 11.50 -31.92
CA LEU A 5 -23.89 10.10 -31.51
C LEU A 5 -22.51 9.46 -31.69
N ILE A 6 -21.82 9.77 -32.78
CA ILE A 6 -20.46 9.27 -33.03
C ILE A 6 -19.47 9.79 -31.97
N TYR A 7 -19.50 11.09 -31.65
CA TYR A 7 -18.65 11.64 -30.60
C TYR A 7 -18.95 11.08 -29.21
N MET A 8 -20.23 10.85 -28.88
CA MET A 8 -20.63 10.21 -27.61
C MET A 8 -20.19 8.75 -27.51
N SER A 9 -20.27 7.99 -28.61
CA SER A 9 -19.75 6.62 -28.65
C SER A 9 -18.23 6.58 -28.47
N ILE A 10 -17.49 7.47 -29.13
CA ILE A 10 -16.03 7.58 -29.00
C ILE A 10 -15.62 7.94 -27.57
N LEU A 11 -16.34 8.85 -26.91
CA LEU A 11 -16.06 9.21 -25.51
C LEU A 11 -16.25 8.03 -24.55
N CYS A 12 -17.27 7.19 -24.79
CA CYS A 12 -17.56 6.01 -23.98
C CYS A 12 -16.54 4.86 -24.18
N LEU A 13 -15.88 4.82 -25.35
CA LEU A 13 -14.77 3.91 -25.63
C LEU A 13 -13.45 4.34 -24.96
N LEU A 14 -13.34 5.61 -24.55
CA LEU A 14 -12.16 6.18 -23.89
C LEU A 14 -12.27 6.20 -22.36
N SER A 15 -13.42 5.86 -21.79
CA SER A 15 -13.58 5.71 -20.33
C SER A 15 -12.94 4.40 -19.84
N TYR A 16 -11.78 4.52 -19.21
CA TYR A 16 -11.17 3.46 -18.42
C TYR A 16 -11.89 3.33 -17.08
N PRO A 17 -12.16 2.11 -16.59
CA PRO A 17 -12.63 1.94 -15.22
C PRO A 17 -11.55 2.48 -14.28
N VAL A 18 -11.89 3.49 -13.47
CA VAL A 18 -11.03 3.92 -12.37
C VAL A 18 -11.09 2.83 -11.32
N VAL A 19 -10.16 1.88 -11.39
CA VAL A 19 -9.95 0.91 -10.32
C VAL A 19 -9.18 1.65 -9.25
N ALA A 20 -9.87 2.14 -8.22
CA ALA A 20 -9.24 2.87 -7.11
C ALA A 20 -8.60 1.93 -6.06
N GLY A 21 -8.76 0.60 -6.19
CA GLY A 21 -8.12 -0.42 -5.33
C GLY A 21 -6.60 -0.26 -5.18
N PRO A 22 -5.84 -0.06 -6.28
CA PRO A 22 -4.43 0.31 -6.21
C PRO A 22 -4.14 1.54 -5.34
N ALA A 23 -4.98 2.57 -5.37
CA ALA A 23 -4.78 3.77 -4.53
C ALA A 23 -5.03 3.46 -3.03
N ALA A 24 -6.04 2.65 -2.70
CA ALA A 24 -6.26 2.25 -1.31
C ALA A 24 -5.15 1.33 -0.78
N SER A 25 -4.64 0.41 -1.61
CA SER A 25 -3.49 -0.42 -1.23
C SER A 25 -2.24 0.41 -0.96
N SER A 26 -1.94 1.44 -1.77
CA SER A 26 -0.76 2.27 -1.57
C SER A 26 -0.85 3.16 -0.32
N ILE A 27 -2.04 3.65 0.02
CA ILE A 27 -2.27 4.36 1.29
C ILE A 27 -2.07 3.41 2.48
N CYS A 28 -2.57 2.17 2.39
CA CYS A 28 -2.38 1.16 3.42
C CYS A 28 -0.89 0.83 3.63
N TYR A 29 -0.15 0.59 2.54
CA TYR A 29 1.30 0.36 2.58
C TYR A 29 2.06 1.54 3.20
N ALA A 30 1.71 2.78 2.83
CA ALA A 30 2.30 3.96 3.44
C ALA A 30 2.03 4.04 4.96
N GLY A 31 0.84 3.66 5.40
CA GLY A 31 0.49 3.56 6.82
C GLY A 31 1.32 2.51 7.56
N CYS A 32 1.41 1.29 7.02
CA CYS A 32 2.23 0.22 7.60
C CYS A 32 3.71 0.65 7.70
N ALA A 33 4.24 1.31 6.67
CA ALA A 33 5.60 1.85 6.66
C ALA A 33 5.80 2.92 7.75
N ALA A 34 4.83 3.83 7.94
CA ALA A 34 4.92 4.83 9.01
C ALA A 34 4.96 4.19 10.41
N VAL A 35 4.16 3.14 10.64
CA VAL A 35 4.12 2.43 11.92
C VAL A 35 5.43 1.69 12.20
N VAL A 36 6.00 0.99 11.21
CA VAL A 36 7.28 0.27 11.42
C VAL A 36 8.44 1.24 11.66
N VAL A 37 8.46 2.38 10.95
CA VAL A 37 9.44 3.45 11.18
C VAL A 37 9.34 3.96 12.62
N ALA A 38 8.13 4.23 13.12
CA ALA A 38 7.93 4.66 14.50
C ALA A 38 8.34 3.59 15.52
N CYS A 39 8.05 2.31 15.26
CA CYS A 39 8.41 1.18 16.12
C CYS A 39 9.94 1.00 16.23
N PHE A 40 10.64 1.04 15.09
CA PHE A 40 12.10 1.00 15.06
C PHE A 40 12.71 2.23 15.76
N ALA A 41 12.15 3.42 15.54
CA ALA A 41 12.61 4.65 16.19
C ALA A 41 12.44 4.59 17.72
N ALA A 42 11.33 4.04 18.21
CA ALA A 42 11.11 3.81 19.64
C ALA A 42 12.11 2.82 20.25
N ALA A 43 12.61 1.87 19.45
CA ALA A 43 13.69 0.96 19.83
C ALA A 43 15.10 1.58 19.68
N GLY A 44 15.21 2.83 19.19
CA GLY A 44 16.49 3.52 18.98
C GLY A 44 17.18 3.19 17.65
N PHE A 45 16.45 2.63 16.68
CA PHE A 45 16.98 2.24 15.37
C PHE A 45 16.29 2.97 14.23
N THR A 46 16.98 3.14 13.12
CA THR A 46 16.39 3.65 11.88
C THR A 46 15.95 2.48 11.01
N PHE A 47 14.66 2.43 10.65
CA PHE A 47 14.15 1.40 9.76
C PHE A 47 14.84 1.46 8.39
N GLY A 48 15.13 0.29 7.80
CA GLY A 48 15.84 0.18 6.52
C GLY A 48 17.37 0.28 6.60
N THR A 49 17.95 0.69 7.74
CA THR A 49 19.41 0.75 7.92
C THR A 49 19.96 -0.41 8.74
N VAL A 50 19.10 -1.21 9.37
CA VAL A 50 19.49 -2.33 10.24
C VAL A 50 19.59 -3.62 9.43
N PRO A 51 20.76 -4.29 9.39
CA PRO A 51 20.90 -5.61 8.80
C PRO A 51 19.94 -6.65 9.38
N GLY A 52 19.43 -7.55 8.51
CA GLY A 52 18.43 -8.54 8.90
C GLY A 52 18.84 -9.44 10.07
N ALA A 53 20.13 -9.79 10.19
CA ALA A 53 20.64 -10.56 11.32
C ALA A 53 20.46 -9.82 12.67
N GLN A 54 20.66 -8.50 12.68
CA GLN A 54 20.46 -7.67 13.87
C GLN A 54 18.97 -7.47 14.17
N ILE A 55 18.13 -7.34 13.14
CA ILE A 55 16.66 -7.33 13.32
C ILE A 55 16.19 -8.62 14.00
N ALA A 56 16.70 -9.78 13.58
CA ALA A 56 16.37 -11.07 14.18
C ALA A 56 16.90 -11.26 15.61
N ALA A 57 18.05 -10.65 15.93
CA ALA A 57 18.68 -10.74 17.25
C ALA A 57 18.06 -9.81 18.31
N VAL A 58 17.37 -8.74 17.90
CA VAL A 58 16.74 -7.79 18.82
C VAL A 58 15.22 -8.03 18.85
N PRO A 59 14.64 -8.54 19.96
CA PRO A 59 13.23 -8.94 20.00
C PRO A 59 12.25 -7.83 19.62
N ALA A 60 12.55 -6.59 20.03
CA ALA A 60 11.74 -5.43 19.66
C ALA A 60 11.71 -5.25 18.12
N LEU A 61 12.86 -5.26 17.45
CA LEU A 61 12.95 -5.10 15.99
C LEU A 61 12.32 -6.27 15.25
N ALA A 62 12.52 -7.50 15.73
CA ALA A 62 11.88 -8.69 15.17
C ALA A 62 10.35 -8.56 15.21
N SER A 63 9.78 -8.11 16.34
CA SER A 63 8.34 -7.92 16.47
C SER A 63 7.80 -6.76 15.61
N CYS A 64 8.51 -5.62 15.56
CA CYS A 64 8.15 -4.50 14.67
C CYS A 64 8.12 -4.96 13.20
N ASN A 65 9.13 -5.72 12.78
CA ASN A 65 9.26 -6.18 11.39
C ASN A 65 8.22 -7.27 11.04
N ALA A 66 7.89 -8.15 11.98
CA ALA A 66 6.83 -9.14 11.79
C ALA A 66 5.45 -8.46 11.67
N ALA A 67 5.16 -7.48 12.52
CA ALA A 67 3.92 -6.70 12.45
C ALA A 67 3.81 -5.94 11.12
N PHE A 68 4.92 -5.35 10.65
CA PHE A 68 4.99 -4.74 9.33
C PHE A 68 4.61 -5.73 8.22
N ALA A 69 5.24 -6.90 8.17
CA ALA A 69 4.94 -7.92 7.17
C ALA A 69 3.45 -8.37 7.18
N THR A 70 2.85 -8.53 8.37
CA THR A 70 1.42 -8.84 8.49
C THR A 70 0.53 -7.70 8.00
N CYS A 71 0.89 -6.44 8.31
CA CYS A 71 0.16 -5.25 7.86
C CYS A 71 0.16 -5.16 6.32
N GLU A 72 1.35 -5.30 5.71
CA GLU A 72 1.53 -5.29 4.25
C GLU A 72 0.74 -6.41 3.56
N ALA A 73 0.73 -7.62 4.14
CA ALA A 73 -0.06 -8.74 3.61
C ALA A 73 -1.57 -8.43 3.61
N ALA A 74 -2.08 -7.74 4.64
CA ALA A 74 -3.47 -7.31 4.69
C ALA A 74 -3.78 -6.21 3.67
N CYS A 75 -2.83 -5.30 3.37
CA CYS A 75 -3.01 -4.27 2.36
C CYS A 75 -3.24 -4.82 0.95
N MET A 76 -2.78 -6.05 0.67
CA MET A 76 -3.04 -6.72 -0.60
C MET A 76 -4.55 -6.96 -0.82
N ALA A 77 -5.34 -7.12 0.24
CA ALA A 77 -6.79 -7.22 0.11
C ALA A 77 -7.40 -5.92 -0.43
N ALA A 78 -6.88 -4.76 -0.03
CA ALA A 78 -7.34 -3.45 -0.51
C ALA A 78 -7.10 -3.24 -2.01
N PHE A 79 -6.10 -3.92 -2.59
CA PHE A 79 -5.80 -3.85 -4.01
C PHE A 79 -6.92 -4.46 -4.88
N PHE A 80 -7.52 -5.56 -4.43
CA PHE A 80 -8.58 -6.26 -5.16
C PHE A 80 -9.98 -5.76 -4.82
N LEU A 81 -10.11 -4.87 -3.83
CA LEU A 81 -11.40 -4.32 -3.45
C LEU A 81 -11.78 -3.14 -4.36
N PRO A 82 -13.02 -3.13 -4.89
CA PRO A 82 -13.57 -1.92 -5.50
C PRO A 82 -13.70 -0.88 -4.40
N THR A 83 -13.05 0.26 -4.60
CA THR A 83 -13.17 1.43 -3.73
C THR A 83 -14.13 2.43 -4.36
N PRO A 84 -14.96 3.10 -3.54
CA PRO A 84 -16.05 3.95 -4.03
C PRO A 84 -15.57 5.13 -4.86
#